data_AF-A0A0C9SDH9-F1
#
_entry.id   AF-A0A0C9SDH9-F1
#
_cell.length_a   1.000
_cell.length_b   1.000
_cell.length_c   1.000
_cell.angle_alpha   90.00
_cell.angle_beta   90.00
_cell.angle_gamma   90.00
#
_symmetry.space_group_name_H-M   'P 1'
#
loop_
_entity.id
_entity.type
_entity.pdbx_description
1 polymer ?
#
loop_
_entity_poly.entity_id
_entity_poly.type
_entity_poly.pdbx_seq_one_letter_code
_entity_poly.pdbx_strand_id
1 'polypeptide(L)'
;MFGCSLHGHNQGGKATAQLPVALTLLLLWALPSSSEPTVFHERVTGAVGAGNYSYYTLSKPGAVTILVHPLAGDPDLYVAERNVQPTFDLDSHCMQSTTCGHERVDLPRSFGRPVGIGIYGHPSHELSL
;
A
#
# COMPACT_ATOMS: atom_id res chain seq x y z
N MET A 1 -18.44 1.31 8.62
CA MET A 1 -17.88 0.38 7.62
C MET A 1 -16.86 1.13 6.80
N PHE A 2 -15.59 1.04 7.17
CA PHE A 2 -14.49 1.58 6.38
C PHE A 2 -14.13 0.51 5.34
N GLY A 3 -14.90 0.47 4.24
CA GLY A 3 -14.65 -0.48 3.16
C GLY A 3 -13.44 -0.03 2.36
N CYS A 4 -12.42 -0.88 2.30
CA CYS A 4 -11.32 -0.73 1.36
C CYS A 4 -11.88 -0.78 -0.06
N SER A 5 -11.44 0.12 -0.93
CA SER A 5 -11.93 0.17 -2.31
C SER A 5 -11.46 -1.05 -3.09
N LEU A 6 -12.26 -2.14 -3.06
CA LEU A 6 -12.09 -3.33 -3.90
C LEU A 6 -12.26 -2.92 -5.36
N HIS A 7 -11.16 -2.61 -6.06
CA HIS A 7 -11.21 -2.41 -7.50
C HIS A 7 -11.30 -3.77 -8.20
N GLY A 8 -12.54 -4.27 -8.31
CA GLY A 8 -12.89 -5.31 -9.28
C GLY A 8 -12.85 -4.73 -10.69
N HIS A 9 -11.98 -5.27 -11.55
CA HIS A 9 -12.03 -5.01 -12.99
C HIS A 9 -13.34 -5.54 -13.57
N ASN A 10 -14.37 -4.69 -13.67
CA ASN A 10 -15.61 -5.02 -14.37
C ASN A 10 -15.42 -4.78 -15.88
N GLN A 11 -15.13 -5.85 -16.63
CA GLN A 11 -15.08 -5.79 -18.09
C GLN A 11 -16.48 -5.92 -18.66
N GLY A 12 -17.15 -4.77 -18.84
CA GLY A 12 -18.35 -4.67 -19.68
C GLY A 12 -17.97 -4.86 -21.15
N GLY A 13 -18.45 -5.95 -21.76
CA GLY A 13 -18.22 -6.27 -23.17
C GLY A 13 -18.72 -5.17 -24.09
N LYS A 14 -17.80 -4.59 -24.87
CA LYS A 14 -18.11 -3.68 -25.98
C LYS A 14 -17.88 -4.39 -27.31
N ALA A 15 -18.80 -4.16 -28.24
CA ALA A 15 -18.79 -4.68 -29.59
C ALA A 15 -17.44 -4.47 -30.30
N THR A 16 -16.92 -5.53 -30.90
CA THR A 16 -15.62 -5.60 -31.57
C THR A 16 -15.71 -5.06 -32.99
N ALA A 17 -15.22 -3.84 -33.20
CA ALA A 17 -14.86 -3.35 -34.53
C ALA A 17 -13.44 -3.83 -34.88
N GLN A 18 -13.30 -4.57 -35.98
CA GLN A 18 -12.00 -5.05 -36.47
C GLN A 18 -11.22 -3.90 -37.12
N LEU A 19 -10.18 -3.42 -36.44
CA LEU A 19 -9.20 -2.47 -37.01
C LEU A 19 -8.09 -3.25 -37.74
N PRO A 20 -7.48 -2.68 -38.80
CA PRO A 20 -6.40 -3.35 -39.53
C PRO A 20 -5.18 -3.59 -38.62
N VAL A 21 -4.59 -4.79 -38.72
CA VAL A 21 -3.51 -5.29 -37.85
C VAL A 21 -2.32 -4.31 -37.75
N ALA A 22 -2.01 -3.62 -38.85
CA ALA A 22 -0.96 -2.61 -38.90
C ALA A 22 -1.25 -1.41 -37.98
N LEU A 23 -2.51 -0.98 -37.88
CA LEU A 23 -2.92 0.16 -37.05
C LEU A 23 -2.96 -0.22 -35.56
N THR A 24 -3.32 -1.46 -35.22
CA THR A 24 -3.22 -1.96 -33.84
C THR A 24 -1.77 -2.07 -33.38
N LEU A 25 -0.86 -2.57 -34.23
CA LEU A 25 0.59 -2.58 -33.94
C LEU A 25 1.13 -1.15 -33.77
N LEU A 26 0.64 -0.21 -34.61
CA LEU A 26 0.94 1.22 -34.55
C LEU A 26 0.25 1.97 -33.39
N LEU A 27 -0.54 1.30 -32.53
CA LEU A 27 -1.09 1.90 -31.31
C LEU A 27 -0.40 1.33 -30.07
N LEU A 28 -0.01 0.06 -30.12
CA LEU A 28 0.74 -0.62 -29.05
C LEU A 28 2.15 -0.05 -28.83
N TRP A 29 2.89 0.30 -29.89
CA TRP A 29 4.20 0.97 -29.77
C TRP A 29 4.12 2.44 -29.27
N ALA A 30 2.96 3.09 -29.42
CA ALA A 30 2.77 4.50 -29.11
C ALA A 30 2.25 4.75 -27.69
N LEU A 31 2.01 3.69 -26.91
CA LEU A 31 1.67 3.82 -25.49
C LEU A 31 2.90 4.32 -24.74
N PRO A 32 2.90 5.56 -24.21
CA PRO A 32 4.00 5.99 -23.37
C PRO A 32 4.02 5.11 -22.12
N SER A 33 5.09 4.34 -21.96
CA SER A 33 5.37 3.69 -20.68
C SER A 33 5.69 4.81 -19.68
N SER A 34 4.71 5.20 -18.89
CA SER A 34 4.87 6.17 -17.80
C SER A 34 5.64 5.49 -16.67
N SER A 35 6.96 5.37 -16.82
CA SER A 35 7.84 5.06 -15.69
C SER A 35 8.05 6.36 -14.90
N GLU A 36 7.19 6.64 -13.93
CA GLU A 36 7.50 7.71 -12.98
C GLU A 36 8.69 7.29 -12.10
N PRO A 37 9.69 8.16 -11.93
CA PRO A 37 10.83 7.86 -11.07
C PRO A 37 10.36 7.69 -9.62
N THR A 38 10.84 6.64 -8.96
CA THR A 38 10.64 6.47 -7.52
C THR A 38 11.43 7.53 -6.77
N VAL A 39 10.72 8.45 -6.10
CA VAL A 39 11.35 9.51 -5.31
C VAL A 39 11.23 9.19 -3.82
N PHE A 40 12.38 9.10 -3.15
CA PHE A 40 12.41 9.01 -1.69
C PHE A 40 11.76 10.24 -1.08
N HIS A 41 10.79 10.02 -0.19
CA HIS A 41 10.01 11.09 0.42
C HIS A 41 10.51 11.45 1.81
N GLU A 42 10.49 10.51 2.74
CA GLU A 42 10.72 10.77 4.16
C GLU A 42 11.13 9.48 4.88
N ARG A 43 11.87 9.63 5.97
CA ARG A 43 12.19 8.55 6.91
C ARG A 43 11.84 9.01 8.32
N VAL A 44 11.15 8.13 9.04
CA VAL A 44 10.85 8.28 10.46
C VAL A 44 11.46 7.09 11.20
N THR A 45 11.94 7.31 12.41
CA THR A 45 12.44 6.28 13.31
C THR A 45 11.62 6.31 14.59
N GLY A 46 11.41 5.17 15.23
CA GLY A 46 10.59 5.09 16.43
C GLY A 46 10.84 3.81 17.21
N ALA A 47 9.97 3.56 18.18
CA ALA A 47 9.93 2.32 18.92
C ALA A 47 8.47 1.97 19.20
N VAL A 48 8.13 0.69 19.20
CA VAL A 48 6.79 0.20 19.54
C VAL A 48 6.89 -0.96 20.52
N GLY A 49 6.20 -0.85 21.64
CA GLY A 49 6.18 -1.90 22.66
C GLY A 49 5.31 -3.09 22.23
N ALA A 50 5.57 -4.26 22.84
CA ALA A 50 4.77 -5.46 22.69
C ALA A 50 3.27 -5.17 22.83
N GLY A 51 2.47 -5.59 21.84
CA GLY A 51 1.03 -5.43 21.86
C GLY A 51 0.52 -4.00 21.66
N ASN A 52 1.41 -3.04 21.38
CA ASN A 52 1.05 -1.64 21.19
C ASN A 52 1.23 -1.19 19.73
N TYR A 53 0.77 0.02 19.43
CA TYR A 53 0.79 0.62 18.11
C TYR A 53 1.47 1.98 18.07
N SER A 54 2.16 2.23 16.97
CA SER A 54 2.48 3.58 16.49
C SER A 54 1.69 3.87 15.21
N TYR A 55 1.03 5.03 15.15
CA TYR A 55 0.17 5.41 14.03
C TYR A 55 0.72 6.60 13.26
N TYR A 56 0.64 6.51 11.93
CA TYR A 56 1.03 7.56 11.00
C TYR A 56 -0.04 7.76 9.94
N THR A 57 -0.06 8.94 9.32
CA THR A 57 -0.99 9.26 8.22
C THR A 57 -0.28 9.85 7.03
N LEU A 58 -0.64 9.41 5.83
CA LEU A 58 -0.11 9.93 4.58
C LEU A 58 -1.22 10.46 3.66
N SER A 59 -1.23 11.78 3.48
CA SER A 59 -2.22 12.48 2.65
C SER A 59 -1.73 12.80 1.24
N LYS A 60 -0.43 12.66 0.96
CA LYS A 60 0.13 12.95 -0.37
C LYS A 60 -0.47 12.01 -1.42
N PRO A 61 -0.89 12.53 -2.59
CA PRO A 61 -1.42 11.71 -3.67
C PRO A 61 -0.30 10.95 -4.39
N GLY A 62 -0.67 9.94 -5.18
CA GLY A 62 0.27 9.15 -5.96
C GLY A 62 0.41 7.71 -5.49
N ALA A 63 1.21 6.92 -6.24
CA ALA A 63 1.61 5.59 -5.83
C ALA A 63 2.72 5.72 -4.80
N VAL A 64 2.70 4.90 -3.76
CA VAL A 64 3.64 4.99 -2.64
C VAL A 64 4.03 3.60 -2.19
N THR A 65 5.32 3.38 -2.00
CA THR A 65 5.82 2.23 -1.23
C THR A 65 6.02 2.64 0.22
N ILE A 66 5.49 1.86 1.15
CA ILE A 66 5.82 1.96 2.58
C ILE A 66 6.80 0.83 2.90
N LEU A 67 7.90 1.18 3.56
CA LEU A 67 8.93 0.25 4.03
C LEU A 67 9.14 0.42 5.52
N VAL A 68 9.15 -0.69 6.25
CA VAL A 68 9.59 -0.75 7.65
C VAL A 68 10.84 -1.61 7.68
N HIS A 69 11.91 -1.06 8.25
CA HIS A 69 13.18 -1.75 8.41
C HIS A 69 13.43 -1.91 9.92
N PRO A 70 13.09 -3.07 10.51
CA PRO A 70 13.31 -3.27 11.93
C PRO A 70 14.81 -3.27 12.24
N LEU A 71 15.21 -2.53 13.25
CA LEU A 71 16.54 -2.59 13.84
C LEU A 71 16.62 -3.68 14.92
N ALA A 72 15.49 -3.94 15.57
CA ALA A 72 15.27 -5.01 16.53
C ALA A 72 13.77 -5.31 16.67
N GLY A 73 13.43 -6.49 17.19
CA GLY A 73 12.04 -6.90 17.39
C GLY A 73 11.36 -7.37 16.10
N ASP A 74 10.03 -7.26 16.07
CA ASP A 74 9.18 -7.78 14.99
C ASP A 74 7.96 -6.86 14.83
N PRO A 75 8.14 -5.69 14.18
CA PRO A 75 7.05 -4.76 13.95
C PRO A 75 6.25 -5.16 12.71
N ASP A 76 4.95 -5.36 12.88
CA ASP A 76 4.01 -5.66 11.79
C ASP A 76 3.42 -4.36 11.20
N LEU A 77 3.20 -4.34 9.89
CA LEU A 77 2.68 -3.20 9.14
C LEU A 77 1.24 -3.43 8.69
N TYR A 78 0.34 -2.52 9.05
CA TYR A 78 -1.07 -2.50 8.62
C TYR A 78 -1.42 -1.16 7.98
N VAL A 79 -2.15 -1.19 6.87
CA VAL A 79 -2.44 0.00 6.06
C VAL A 79 -3.91 0.04 5.67
N ALA A 80 -4.55 1.20 5.85
CA ALA A 80 -5.96 1.40 5.51
C ALA A 80 -6.23 2.68 4.73
N GLU A 81 -7.32 2.65 3.95
CA GLU A 81 -7.92 3.84 3.36
C GLU A 81 -8.83 4.51 4.39
N ARG A 82 -8.65 5.81 4.64
CA ARG A 82 -9.55 6.66 5.46
C ARG A 82 -9.72 6.27 6.94
N ASN A 83 -9.32 5.07 7.35
CA ASN A 83 -9.10 4.72 8.76
C ASN A 83 -7.67 5.14 9.14
N VAL A 84 -7.53 6.05 10.11
CA VAL A 84 -6.24 6.56 10.57
C VAL A 84 -5.56 5.67 11.62
N GLN A 85 -6.26 4.66 12.14
CA GLN A 85 -5.76 3.71 13.14
C GLN A 85 -6.09 2.27 12.72
N PRO A 86 -5.46 1.74 11.64
CA PRO A 86 -5.60 0.33 11.28
C PRO A 86 -4.90 -0.58 12.29
N THR A 87 -5.51 -1.72 12.59
CA THR A 87 -5.02 -2.71 13.56
C THR A 87 -4.82 -4.06 12.87
N PHE A 88 -4.46 -5.10 13.63
CA PHE A 88 -4.39 -6.46 13.10
C PHE A 88 -5.76 -7.03 12.73
N ASP A 89 -6.86 -6.43 13.20
CA ASP A 89 -8.21 -6.87 12.86
C ASP A 89 -8.45 -6.71 11.36
N LEU A 90 -8.95 -7.77 10.71
CA LEU A 90 -9.17 -7.82 9.27
C LEU A 90 -10.12 -6.74 8.74
N ASP A 91 -11.05 -6.28 9.56
CA ASP A 91 -11.99 -5.21 9.20
C ASP A 91 -11.41 -3.80 9.38
N SER A 92 -10.20 -3.70 9.91
CA SER A 92 -9.56 -2.41 10.25
C SER A 92 -8.48 -1.98 9.26
N HIS A 93 -8.02 -2.88 8.38
CA HIS A 93 -6.98 -2.61 7.39
C HIS A 93 -7.34 -3.14 5.98
N CYS A 94 -6.65 -2.61 4.98
CA CYS A 94 -6.83 -2.98 3.57
C CYS A 94 -5.67 -3.82 3.04
N MET A 95 -4.47 -3.55 3.54
CA MET A 95 -3.24 -4.26 3.21
C MET A 95 -2.41 -4.40 4.46
N GLN A 96 -1.60 -5.44 4.51
CA GLN A 96 -0.69 -5.72 5.60
C GLN A 96 0.58 -6.39 5.10
N SER A 97 1.63 -6.28 5.88
CA SER A 97 2.84 -7.09 5.81
C SER A 97 3.20 -7.44 7.24
N THR A 98 3.30 -8.74 7.53
CA THR A 98 3.52 -9.29 8.88
C THR A 98 4.59 -10.38 8.80
N THR A 99 5.76 -10.01 8.30
CA THR A 99 6.89 -10.93 8.15
C THR A 99 7.88 -10.75 9.30
N CYS A 100 8.76 -11.72 9.54
CA CYS A 100 9.81 -11.58 10.56
C CYS A 100 11.01 -10.73 10.05
N GLY A 101 10.77 -9.76 9.17
CA GLY A 101 11.80 -9.12 8.35
C GLY A 101 11.45 -7.68 7.98
N HIS A 102 11.79 -7.27 6.75
CA HIS A 102 11.42 -5.94 6.28
C HIS A 102 9.97 -5.94 5.80
N GLU A 103 9.15 -5.07 6.38
CA GLU A 103 7.76 -4.95 5.94
C GLU A 103 7.66 -4.04 4.73
N ARG A 104 6.89 -4.49 3.73
CA ARG A 104 6.71 -3.75 2.49
C ARG A 104 5.25 -3.80 2.05
N VAL A 105 4.67 -2.63 1.81
CA VAL A 105 3.37 -2.49 1.15
C VAL A 105 3.47 -1.48 0.01
N ASP A 106 3.03 -1.89 -1.17
CA ASP A 106 2.98 -1.05 -2.37
C ASP A 106 1.55 -0.55 -2.63
N LEU A 107 1.33 0.75 -2.44
CA LEU A 107 0.04 1.40 -2.59
C LEU A 107 -0.14 1.96 -4.00
N PRO A 108 -1.20 1.56 -4.74
CA PRO A 108 -1.49 2.16 -6.04
C PRO A 108 -1.93 3.62 -5.91
N ARG A 109 -1.87 4.39 -7.01
CA ARG A 109 -2.37 5.78 -7.05
C ARG A 109 -3.84 5.90 -6.63
N SER A 110 -4.64 4.87 -6.89
CA SER A 110 -6.06 4.81 -6.56
C SER A 110 -6.35 4.56 -5.08
N PHE A 111 -5.32 4.24 -4.27
CA PHE A 111 -5.51 3.94 -2.86
C PHE A 111 -6.00 5.18 -2.10
N GLY A 112 -7.13 5.02 -1.41
CA GLY A 112 -7.87 6.08 -0.74
C GLY A 112 -7.02 6.84 0.28
N ARG A 113 -7.17 8.17 0.27
CA ARG A 113 -6.46 9.11 1.17
C ARG A 113 -7.43 9.72 2.20
N PRO A 114 -6.95 10.09 3.41
CA PRO A 114 -5.61 9.82 3.92
C PRO A 114 -5.38 8.33 4.12
N VAL A 115 -4.13 7.89 3.95
CA VAL A 115 -3.72 6.53 4.31
C VAL A 115 -3.43 6.51 5.80
N GLY A 116 -4.09 5.63 6.54
CA GLY A 116 -3.64 5.28 7.88
C GLY A 116 -2.63 4.15 7.83
N ILE A 117 -1.60 4.28 8.65
CA ILE A 117 -0.49 3.33 8.76
C ILE A 117 -0.38 2.98 10.24
N GLY A 118 -0.54 1.71 10.57
CA GLY A 118 -0.36 1.16 11.91
C GLY A 118 0.87 0.28 11.93
N ILE A 119 1.81 0.58 12.83
CA ILE A 119 2.96 -0.26 13.13
C ILE A 119 2.69 -0.92 14.47
N TYR A 120 2.55 -2.24 14.48
CA TYR A 120 2.24 -3.03 15.67
C TYR A 120 3.49 -3.72 16.19
N GLY A 121 3.78 -3.63 17.48
CA GLY A 121 4.86 -4.42 18.07
C GLY A 121 4.39 -5.84 18.37
N HIS A 122 4.89 -6.85 17.63
CA HIS A 122 4.47 -8.23 17.85
C HIS A 122 4.83 -8.69 19.29
N PRO A 123 3.90 -9.32 20.05
CA PRO A 123 4.10 -9.65 21.47
C PRO A 123 5.26 -10.61 21.79
N SER A 124 5.83 -11.29 20.79
CA SER A 124 7.01 -12.14 20.99
C SER A 124 8.28 -11.34 21.31
N HIS A 125 8.25 -10.02 21.13
CA HIS A 125 9.35 -9.11 21.45
C HIS A 125 8.82 -7.98 22.33
N GLU A 126 9.49 -7.69 23.46
CA GLU A 126 9.07 -6.63 24.38
C GLU A 126 9.06 -5.24 23.71
N LEU A 127 9.94 -5.03 22.74
CA LEU A 127 10.13 -3.77 22.02
C LEU A 127 10.58 -4.05 20.58
N SER A 128 10.02 -3.31 19.63
CA SER A 128 10.50 -3.23 18.24
C SER A 128 10.99 -1.82 17.91
N LEU A 129 12.09 -1.73 17.18
CA LEU A 129 12.81 -0.48 16.84
C LEU A 129 12.88 -0.27 15.32
#